data_AF-A0A8X6WVT1-F1
#
_entry.id   AF-A0A8X6WVT1-F1
#
_cell.length_a   1.000
_cell.length_b   1.000
_cell.length_c   1.000
_cell.angle_alpha   90.00
_cell.angle_beta   90.00
_cell.angle_gamma   90.00
#
_symmetry.space_group_name_H-M   'P 1'
#
loop_
_entity.id
_entity.type
_entity.pdbx_description
1 polymer ?
#
loop_
_entity_poly.entity_id
_entity_poly.type
_entity_poly.pdbx_seq_one_letter_code
_entity_poly.pdbx_strand_id
1 'polypeptide(L)'
;MLPVPLRINAFHVPTPVVTGDSVLLRCAYELGNETLYAVKWYKNEGEFFRYVPAAEPPLKMFPQTGIDVDVSFEFGFESYFYYALLFATI
;
A
#
# COMPACT_ATOMS: atom_id res chain seq x y z
N MET A 1 -15.87 -27.09 3.72
CA MET A 1 -15.98 -25.62 3.60
C MET A 1 -15.21 -25.23 2.35
N LEU A 2 -15.78 -24.40 1.48
CA LEU A 2 -15.07 -23.95 0.27
C LEU A 2 -14.04 -22.87 0.67
N PRO A 3 -12.82 -22.89 0.11
CA PRO A 3 -11.83 -21.85 0.36
C PRO A 3 -12.37 -20.49 -0.11
N VAL A 4 -12.27 -19.47 0.74
CA VAL A 4 -12.59 -18.09 0.37
C VAL A 4 -11.39 -17.55 -0.41
N PRO A 5 -11.57 -17.15 -1.68
CA PRO A 5 -10.49 -16.60 -2.47
C PRO A 5 -10.14 -15.18 -1.97
N LEU A 6 -8.95 -14.71 -2.32
CA LEU A 6 -8.57 -13.29 -2.14
C LEU A 6 -9.71 -12.36 -2.59
N ARG A 7 -10.21 -11.54 -1.66
CA ARG A 7 -11.25 -10.55 -1.92
C ARG A 7 -10.83 -9.18 -1.40
N ILE A 8 -10.94 -8.16 -2.25
CA ILE A 8 -10.72 -6.77 -1.83
C ILE A 8 -12.05 -6.25 -1.25
N ASN A 9 -12.04 -5.93 0.04
CA ASN A 9 -13.21 -5.45 0.77
C ASN A 9 -13.35 -3.92 0.72
N ALA A 10 -12.22 -3.20 0.72
CA ALA A 10 -12.22 -1.75 0.58
C ALA A 10 -10.94 -1.27 -0.11
N PHE A 11 -11.10 -0.30 -1.01
CA PHE A 11 -10.00 0.36 -1.70
C PHE A 11 -10.25 1.86 -1.72
N HIS A 12 -9.32 2.64 -1.17
CA HIS A 12 -9.45 4.08 -1.09
C HIS A 12 -8.14 4.77 -1.48
N VAL A 13 -8.25 5.64 -2.48
CA VAL A 13 -7.19 6.52 -2.98
C VAL A 13 -7.78 7.91 -3.09
N PRO A 14 -7.39 8.87 -2.23
CA PRO A 14 -7.88 10.25 -2.31
C PRO A 14 -7.58 10.87 -3.68
N THR A 15 -8.58 11.52 -4.28
CA THR A 15 -8.42 12.33 -5.51
C THR A 15 -9.40 13.50 -5.50
N PRO A 16 -8.97 14.75 -5.82
CA PRO A 16 -7.60 15.18 -6.09
C PRO A 16 -6.73 15.24 -4.82
N VAL A 17 -5.41 15.26 -5.00
CA VAL A 17 -4.42 15.46 -3.92
C VAL A 17 -3.59 16.70 -4.22
N VAL A 18 -3.37 17.56 -3.23
CA VAL A 18 -2.52 18.75 -3.37
C VAL A 18 -1.07 18.35 -3.12
N THR A 19 -0.15 18.88 -3.93
CA THR A 19 1.29 18.66 -3.76
C THR A 19 1.75 19.08 -2.37
N GLY A 20 2.50 18.21 -1.70
CA GLY A 20 2.98 18.41 -0.33
C GLY A 20 2.05 17.87 0.77
N ASP A 21 0.80 17.51 0.44
CA ASP A 21 -0.08 16.84 1.38
C ASP A 21 0.31 15.36 1.54
N SER A 22 0.11 14.84 2.74
CA SER A 22 0.17 13.41 3.02
C SER A 22 -1.20 12.78 2.77
N VAL A 23 -1.24 11.70 2.01
CA VAL A 23 -2.47 10.93 1.79
C VAL A 23 -2.33 9.49 2.23
N LEU A 24 -3.42 8.97 2.80
CA LEU A 24 -3.53 7.57 3.20
C LEU A 24 -4.06 6.72 2.04
N LEU A 25 -3.25 5.78 1.57
CA LEU A 25 -3.68 4.74 0.64
C LEU A 25 -4.15 3.52 1.43
N ARG A 26 -5.41 3.11 1.22
CA ARG A 26 -6.01 1.97 1.94
C ARG A 26 -6.42 0.87 0.99
N CYS A 27 -5.99 -0.35 1.28
CA CYS A 27 -6.47 -1.57 0.65
C CYS A 27 -6.74 -2.61 1.75
N ALA A 28 -8.03 -2.87 2.01
CA ALA A 28 -8.46 -3.93 2.92
C ALA A 28 -8.84 -5.16 2.09
N TYR A 29 -8.30 -6.31 2.46
CA TYR A 29 -8.52 -7.57 1.75
C TYR A 29 -8.71 -8.73 2.74
N GLU A 30 -9.38 -9.78 2.28
CA GLU A 30 -9.64 -11.02 3.00
C GLU A 30 -9.01 -12.18 2.23
N LEU A 31 -8.31 -13.08 2.94
CA LEU A 31 -7.57 -14.20 2.33
C LEU A 31 -8.20 -15.56 2.61
N GLY A 32 -9.19 -15.67 3.50
CA GLY A 32 -9.68 -16.98 3.93
C GLY A 32 -8.55 -17.91 4.41
N ASN A 33 -8.32 -18.98 3.66
CA ASN A 33 -7.25 -19.96 3.91
C ASN A 33 -6.04 -19.79 2.95
N GLU A 34 -6.01 -18.75 2.13
CA GLU A 34 -4.93 -18.44 1.22
C GLU A 34 -3.83 -17.60 1.90
N THR A 35 -2.65 -17.57 1.29
CA THR A 35 -1.55 -16.69 1.72
C THR A 35 -1.43 -15.55 0.74
N LEU A 36 -1.32 -14.32 1.25
CA LEU A 36 -1.07 -13.16 0.41
C LEU A 36 0.30 -13.29 -0.27
N TYR A 37 0.30 -13.24 -1.60
CA TYR A 37 1.54 -13.18 -2.37
C TYR A 37 2.25 -11.83 -2.22
N ALA A 38 1.55 -10.72 -2.52
CA ALA A 38 2.08 -9.37 -2.37
C ALA A 38 0.96 -8.31 -2.38
N VAL A 39 1.18 -7.20 -1.69
CA VAL A 39 0.52 -5.91 -1.95
C VAL A 39 1.53 -5.00 -2.60
N LYS A 40 1.16 -4.37 -3.72
CA LYS A 40 2.03 -3.43 -4.44
C LYS A 40 1.26 -2.18 -4.79
N TRP A 41 1.92 -1.03 -4.65
CA TRP A 41 1.38 0.24 -5.12
C TRP A 41 2.22 0.79 -6.27
N TYR A 42 1.50 1.26 -7.28
CA TYR A 42 2.05 1.84 -8.50
C TYR A 42 1.49 3.23 -8.69
N LYS A 43 2.33 4.16 -9.13
CA LYS A 43 1.89 5.45 -9.68
C LYS A 43 2.48 5.55 -11.08
N ASN A 44 1.60 5.65 -12.08
CA ASN A 44 1.95 5.45 -13.48
C ASN A 44 2.55 4.04 -13.67
N GLU A 45 3.72 3.95 -14.30
CA GLU A 45 4.43 2.68 -14.53
C GLU A 45 5.44 2.34 -13.41
N GLY A 46 5.62 3.25 -12.45
CA GLY A 46 6.58 3.09 -11.35
C GLY A 46 5.95 2.40 -10.15
N GLU A 47 6.57 1.32 -9.71
CA GLU A 47 6.33 0.78 -8.37
C GLU A 47 6.99 1.69 -7.36
N PHE A 48 6.29 2.04 -6.28
CA PHE A 48 6.87 2.83 -5.18
C PHE A 48 6.81 2.11 -3.83
N PHE A 49 5.96 1.08 -3.70
CA PHE A 49 5.82 0.30 -2.47
C PHE A 49 5.47 -1.16 -2.76
N ARG A 50 6.01 -2.07 -1.93
CA ARG A 50 5.69 -3.50 -1.90
C ARG A 50 5.70 -4.06 -0.50
N TYR A 51 4.68 -4.84 -0.18
CA TYR A 51 4.62 -5.75 0.96
C TYR A 51 4.52 -7.19 0.47
N VAL A 52 5.45 -8.06 0.89
CA VAL A 52 5.46 -9.50 0.62
C VAL A 52 5.64 -10.21 1.96
N PRO A 53 4.58 -10.82 2.54
CA PRO A 53 4.66 -11.47 3.84
C PRO A 53 5.76 -12.54 3.95
N ALA A 54 6.04 -13.23 2.84
CA ALA A 54 7.03 -14.31 2.77
C ALA A 54 8.47 -13.83 2.52
N ALA A 55 8.72 -12.52 2.37
CA ALA A 55 10.04 -11.98 2.09
C ALA A 55 10.74 -11.47 3.36
N GLU A 56 12.07 -11.38 3.29
CA GLU A 56 12.93 -10.83 4.33
C GLU A 56 13.82 -9.72 3.71
N PRO A 57 13.58 -8.43 3.99
CA PRO A 57 12.46 -7.88 4.78
C PRO A 57 11.12 -7.94 4.03
N PRO A 58 9.98 -7.96 4.74
CA PRO A 58 8.66 -8.07 4.12
C PRO A 58 8.20 -6.79 3.43
N LEU A 59 8.81 -5.64 3.77
CA LEU A 59 8.50 -4.33 3.19
C LEU A 59 9.65 -3.86 2.31
N LYS A 60 9.30 -3.31 1.15
CA LYS A 60 10.26 -2.69 0.23
C LYS A 60 9.67 -1.43 -0.38
N MET A 61 10.44 -0.35 -0.34
CA MET A 61 10.14 0.92 -0.99
C MET A 61 11.00 1.06 -2.25
N PHE A 62 10.43 1.67 -3.27
CA PHE A 62 11.11 1.94 -4.53
C PHE A 62 11.06 3.45 -4.74
N PRO A 63 12.21 4.15 -4.65
CA PRO A 63 12.24 5.60 -4.81
C PRO A 63 11.66 6.00 -6.17
N GLN A 64 10.68 6.91 -6.14
CA GLN A 64 10.08 7.48 -7.33
C GLN A 64 10.03 9.00 -7.17
N THR A 65 10.32 9.73 -8.24
CA THR A 65 10.31 11.20 -8.21
C THR A 65 8.96 11.72 -7.72
N GLY A 66 9.02 12.49 -6.64
CA GLY A 66 7.87 13.08 -5.99
C GLY A 66 6.91 12.11 -5.34
N ILE A 67 7.42 10.97 -4.85
CA ILE A 67 6.73 10.11 -3.89
C ILE A 67 7.71 9.84 -2.74
N ASP A 68 7.30 10.18 -1.54
CA ASP A 68 7.91 9.72 -0.30
C ASP A 68 6.91 8.87 0.47
N VAL A 69 7.37 7.75 1.02
CA VAL A 69 6.51 6.72 1.61
C VAL A 69 6.81 6.61 3.10
N ASP A 70 5.84 6.94 3.94
CA ASP A 70 5.93 6.67 5.38
C ASP A 70 5.11 5.42 5.74
N VAL A 71 5.82 4.48 6.39
CA VAL A 71 5.34 3.18 6.87
C VAL A 71 5.35 3.12 8.40
N SER A 72 5.15 4.27 9.07
CA SER A 72 4.95 4.34 10.51
C SER A 72 3.79 3.42 10.93
N PHE A 73 4.14 2.31 11.56
CA PHE A 73 3.20 1.29 12.02
C PHE A 73 2.39 1.83 13.20
N GLU A 74 1.14 2.26 12.98
CA GLU A 74 0.19 2.31 14.10
C GLU A 74 -0.41 0.92 14.33
N PHE A 75 -0.19 0.41 15.54
CA PHE A 75 -0.65 -0.90 16.00
C PHE A 75 -2.18 -0.96 16.03
N GLY A 76 -2.75 -1.65 15.04
CA GLY A 76 -4.15 -2.05 15.02
C GLY A 76 -4.35 -3.08 13.92
N PHE A 77 -4.69 -4.31 14.31
CA PHE A 77 -4.90 -5.44 13.42
C PHE A 77 -5.81 -5.06 12.23
N GLU A 78 -5.37 -5.41 11.01
CA GLU A 78 -6.11 -5.36 9.72
C GLU A 78 -6.20 -4.05 8.90
N SER A 79 -5.28 -3.09 9.02
CA SER A 79 -5.17 -2.04 7.98
C SER A 79 -3.74 -1.52 7.89
N TYR A 80 -3.06 -1.78 6.77
CA TYR A 80 -1.75 -1.16 6.54
C TYR A 80 -1.96 0.29 6.08
N PHE A 81 -1.42 1.23 6.83
CA PHE A 81 -1.47 2.66 6.57
C PHE A 81 -0.23 3.06 5.78
N TYR A 82 -0.40 3.71 4.63
CA TYR A 82 0.71 4.25 3.85
C TYR A 82 0.47 5.73 3.59
N TYR A 83 1.34 6.59 4.11
CA TYR A 83 1.37 7.99 3.72
C TYR A 83 2.20 8.10 2.45
N ALA A 84 1.62 8.62 1.36
CA ALA A 84 2.37 9.08 0.21
C ALA A 84 2.50 10.61 0.29
N LEU A 85 3.70 11.09 0.57
CA LEU A 85 4.09 12.49 0.47
C LEU A 85 4.44 12.77 -1.00
N LEU A 86 3.51 13.37 -1.74
CA LEU A 86 3.72 13.69 -3.15
C LEU A 86 4.49 15.02 -3.29
N PHE A 87 5.83 14.98 -3.30
CA PHE A 87 6.67 16.16 -3.60
C PHE A 87 7.04 16.23 -5.09
N ALA A 88 6.16 16.70 -5.95
CA ALA A 88 6.56 16.99 -7.33
C ALA A 88 7.38 18.30 -7.38
N THR A 89 8.70 18.22 -7.53
CA THR A 89 9.49 19.34 -8.04
C THR A 89 9.22 19.51 -9.54
N ILE A 90 8.95 20.76 -9.93
CA ILE A 90 8.85 21.24 -11.32
C ILE A 90 10.15 20.96 -12.06
#